data_AF-A0A7K0YBM6-F1
#
_entry.id   AF-A0A7K0YBM6-F1
#
_cell.length_a   1.000
_cell.length_b   1.000
_cell.length_c   1.000
_cell.angle_alpha   90.00
_cell.angle_beta   90.00
_cell.angle_gamma   90.00
#
_symmetry.space_group_name_H-M   'P 1'
#
loop_
_entity.id
_entity.type
_entity.pdbx_description
1 polymer ?
#
loop_
_entity_poly.entity_id
_entity_poly.type
_entity_poly.pdbx_seq_one_letter_code
_entity_poly.pdbx_strand_id
1 'polypeptide(L)'
;GIMPYITASIITQLLRVVIPRFEALHKEGASGQATLTQYTRYLTIALGLLQSTTLIAVARQGALFGADCVLPILTDSSAIGVGLMVITMTAGTGLIMWMGELITERGVGNGMSLLIFTSIASRFPASLIGIAEQKSIETLIVVLLIGVVVVALVILVEQSQRRIPVQYAKRMVGKRTYGGQSTYIPIKVNMAGVVPVIFASSLLYLPALIAQFNQPDAKGQVAPWVTWVSTYLTKGDHPLYMALYFLLILGFTYFYVAITFNPEEVSDNMKQYGGFIPGIRAGRPTTEFLEYVLSRITFPGAIYLGLIALIPLVAFSLIGANQNFPFGGTSILIIVGVGLETVKQINAQMQQRNYEGLLK
;
A
#
# COMPACT_ATOMS: atom_id res chain seq x y z
N GLY A 1 13.10 -3.09 10.14
CA GLY A 1 11.96 -2.20 9.80
C GLY A 1 10.90 -2.98 9.05
N ILE A 2 9.75 -2.40 8.69
CA ILE A 2 8.64 -3.15 8.04
C ILE A 2 8.84 -3.31 6.51
N MET A 3 9.69 -2.46 5.90
CA MET A 3 9.88 -2.41 4.44
C MET A 3 10.24 -3.74 3.75
N PRO A 4 11.16 -4.59 4.28
CA PRO A 4 11.46 -5.88 3.65
C PRO A 4 10.22 -6.77 3.48
N TYR A 5 9.32 -6.75 4.46
CA TYR A 5 8.09 -7.52 4.41
C TYR A 5 7.13 -6.97 3.37
N ILE A 6 6.98 -5.64 3.32
CA ILE A 6 6.13 -4.98 2.32
C ILE A 6 6.59 -5.41 0.94
N THR A 7 7.87 -5.22 0.63
CA THR A 7 8.45 -5.64 -0.65
C THR A 7 8.22 -7.13 -0.93
N ALA A 8 8.37 -7.99 0.09
CA ALA A 8 8.17 -9.42 -0.08
C ALA A 8 6.72 -9.82 -0.39
N SER A 9 5.76 -9.20 0.30
CA SER A 9 4.33 -9.39 0.08
C SER A 9 3.92 -8.93 -1.32
N ILE A 10 4.45 -7.78 -1.75
CA ILE A 10 4.24 -7.26 -3.11
C ILE A 10 4.75 -8.26 -4.15
N ILE A 11 5.98 -8.73 -4.00
CA ILE A 11 6.57 -9.71 -4.93
C ILE A 11 5.70 -10.96 -5.00
N THR A 12 5.26 -11.48 -3.86
CA THR A 12 4.43 -12.69 -3.82
C THR A 12 3.04 -12.45 -4.45
N GLN A 13 2.45 -11.27 -4.28
CA GLN A 13 1.20 -10.90 -4.96
C GLN A 13 1.38 -10.82 -6.48
N LEU A 14 2.47 -10.23 -6.97
CA LEU A 14 2.77 -10.14 -8.40
C LEU A 14 3.04 -11.54 -9.00
N LEU A 15 3.75 -12.40 -8.27
CA LEU A 15 4.03 -13.77 -8.70
C LEU A 15 2.77 -14.62 -8.86
N ARG A 16 1.68 -14.31 -8.15
CA ARG A 16 0.38 -15.01 -8.34
C ARG A 16 -0.16 -14.89 -9.76
N VAL A 17 0.09 -13.77 -10.42
CA VAL A 17 -0.45 -13.50 -11.76
C VAL A 17 0.46 -14.05 -12.84
N VAL A 18 1.77 -14.03 -12.59
CA VAL A 18 2.77 -14.48 -13.56
C VAL A 18 2.94 -16.00 -13.54
N ILE A 19 2.79 -16.63 -12.37
CA ILE A 19 3.04 -18.06 -12.16
C ILE A 19 1.71 -18.79 -11.87
N PRO A 20 1.20 -19.63 -12.78
CA PRO A 20 -0.08 -20.34 -12.62
C PRO A 20 -0.17 -21.19 -11.35
N ARG A 21 0.97 -21.70 -10.88
CA ARG A 21 1.04 -22.47 -9.62
C ARG A 21 0.68 -21.61 -8.40
N PHE A 22 1.12 -20.35 -8.37
CA PHE A 22 0.77 -19.42 -7.28
C PHE A 22 -0.71 -19.01 -7.35
N GLU A 23 -1.28 -18.94 -8.55
CA GLU A 23 -2.73 -18.74 -8.74
C GLU A 23 -3.53 -19.95 -8.24
N ALA A 24 -3.11 -21.18 -8.58
CA ALA A 24 -3.74 -22.42 -8.11
C ALA A 24 -3.71 -22.51 -6.58
N LEU A 25 -2.55 -22.23 -5.97
CA LEU A 25 -2.41 -22.12 -4.51
C LEU A 25 -3.36 -21.06 -3.93
N HIS A 26 -3.58 -19.93 -4.61
CA HIS A 26 -4.55 -18.94 -4.12
C HIS A 26 -6.00 -19.47 -4.17
N LYS A 27 -6.34 -20.26 -5.20
CA LYS A 27 -7.66 -20.88 -5.40
C LYS A 27 -7.94 -22.06 -4.45
N GLU A 28 -6.91 -22.70 -3.89
CA GLU A 28 -7.04 -23.77 -2.88
C GLU A 28 -7.58 -23.27 -1.53
N GLY A 29 -7.80 -21.95 -1.36
CA GLY A 29 -8.41 -21.37 -0.18
C GLY A 29 -7.43 -21.21 0.98
N ALA A 30 -7.85 -21.53 2.21
CA ALA A 30 -7.08 -21.23 3.43
C ALA A 30 -5.72 -21.94 3.48
N SER A 31 -5.64 -23.20 3.02
CA SER A 31 -4.39 -23.97 2.99
C SER A 31 -3.36 -23.36 2.05
N GLY A 32 -3.78 -22.99 0.84
CA GLY A 32 -2.89 -22.39 -0.16
C GLY A 32 -2.54 -20.92 0.14
N GLN A 33 -3.40 -20.18 0.84
CA GLN A 33 -3.03 -18.88 1.39
C GLN A 33 -1.97 -19.00 2.50
N ALA A 34 -2.01 -20.05 3.33
CA ALA A 34 -1.00 -20.29 4.35
C ALA A 34 0.38 -20.58 3.73
N THR A 35 0.45 -21.36 2.65
CA THR A 35 1.72 -21.64 1.94
C THR A 35 2.26 -20.40 1.22
N LEU A 36 1.40 -19.59 0.60
CA LEU A 36 1.79 -18.28 0.05
C LEU A 36 2.36 -17.35 1.13
N THR A 37 1.79 -17.39 2.33
CA THR A 37 2.30 -16.64 3.47
C THR A 37 3.67 -17.16 3.89
N GLN A 38 3.89 -18.48 3.94
CA GLN A 38 5.21 -19.06 4.22
C GLN A 38 6.28 -18.60 3.21
N TYR A 39 5.97 -18.58 1.91
CA TYR A 39 6.90 -18.03 0.91
C TYR A 39 7.19 -16.55 1.13
N THR A 40 6.18 -15.77 1.49
CA THR A 40 6.35 -14.35 1.85
C THR A 40 7.27 -14.19 3.05
N ARG A 41 7.17 -15.06 4.06
CA ARG A 41 8.06 -15.05 5.25
C ARG A 41 9.52 -15.32 4.87
N TYR A 42 9.79 -16.35 4.08
CA TYR A 42 11.15 -16.66 3.63
C TYR A 42 11.75 -15.53 2.80
N LEU A 43 10.96 -14.96 1.89
CA LEU A 43 11.40 -13.87 1.03
C LEU A 43 11.63 -12.58 1.85
N THR A 44 10.83 -12.33 2.89
CA THR A 44 11.04 -11.22 3.83
C THR A 44 12.39 -11.33 4.55
N ILE A 45 12.75 -12.52 5.04
CA ILE A 45 14.01 -12.74 5.74
C ILE A 45 15.19 -12.55 4.78
N ALA A 46 15.10 -13.09 3.56
CA ALA A 46 16.12 -12.93 2.53
C ALA A 46 16.33 -11.45 2.14
N LEU A 47 15.23 -10.71 1.91
CA LEU A 47 15.29 -9.28 1.63
C LEU A 47 15.78 -8.48 2.83
N GLY A 48 15.39 -8.88 4.05
CA GLY A 48 15.84 -8.27 5.30
C GLY A 48 17.36 -8.36 5.44
N LEU A 49 17.92 -9.55 5.21
CA LEU A 49 19.36 -9.81 5.25
C LEU A 49 20.12 -8.98 4.20
N LEU A 50 19.61 -8.96 2.96
CA LEU A 50 20.18 -8.15 1.89
C LEU A 50 20.15 -6.66 2.27
N GLN A 51 18.99 -6.13 2.66
CA GLN A 51 18.82 -4.71 2.97
C GLN A 51 19.62 -4.28 4.22
N SER A 52 19.71 -5.12 5.26
CA SER A 52 20.56 -4.82 6.42
C SER A 52 22.03 -4.79 6.06
N THR A 53 22.48 -5.68 5.17
CA THR A 53 23.87 -5.71 4.69
C THR A 53 24.18 -4.43 3.91
N THR A 54 23.28 -4.00 3.02
CA THR A 54 23.43 -2.73 2.28
C THR A 54 23.53 -1.54 3.23
N LEU A 55 22.59 -1.43 4.18
CA LEU A 55 22.57 -0.31 5.12
C LEU A 55 23.85 -0.23 5.97
N ILE A 56 24.35 -1.37 6.44
CA ILE A 56 25.58 -1.41 7.24
C ILE A 56 26.81 -1.12 6.38
N ALA A 57 26.85 -1.60 5.12
CA ALA A 57 27.93 -1.28 4.19
C ALA A 57 28.00 0.22 3.88
N VAL A 58 26.85 0.87 3.66
CA VAL A 58 26.75 2.32 3.43
C VAL A 58 27.07 3.11 4.71
N ALA A 59 26.61 2.63 5.88
CA ALA A 59 26.91 3.25 7.18
C ALA A 59 28.42 3.24 7.49
N ARG A 60 29.11 2.14 7.18
CA ARG A 60 30.57 2.03 7.36
C ARG A 60 31.35 3.08 6.57
N GLN A 61 30.79 3.56 5.46
CA GLN A 61 31.43 4.53 4.57
C GLN A 61 31.11 5.98 4.95
N GLY A 62 30.35 6.23 6.02
CA GLY A 62 29.92 7.57 6.43
C GLY A 62 28.86 8.20 5.52
N ALA A 63 28.49 7.53 4.42
CA ALA A 63 27.54 8.04 3.43
C ALA A 63 26.07 7.99 3.88
N LEU A 64 25.74 7.26 4.96
CA LEU A 64 24.36 7.14 5.45
C LEU A 64 23.88 8.37 6.23
N PHE A 65 24.78 9.10 6.89
CA PHE A 65 24.44 10.24 7.76
C PHE A 65 24.94 11.60 7.25
N GLY A 66 25.42 11.65 6.01
CA GLY A 66 26.02 12.86 5.44
C GLY A 66 27.38 13.20 6.06
N ALA A 67 28.08 14.17 5.45
CA ALA A 67 29.44 14.57 5.84
C ALA A 67 29.55 15.18 7.26
N ASP A 68 28.43 15.39 7.97
CA ASP A 68 28.36 16.10 9.24
C ASP A 68 28.39 15.19 10.49
N CYS A 69 28.42 13.85 10.32
CA CYS A 69 28.47 12.92 11.44
C CYS A 69 29.92 12.50 11.75
N VAL A 70 30.54 13.17 12.73
CA VAL A 70 31.97 13.04 13.11
C VAL A 70 32.22 11.88 14.11
N LEU A 71 31.18 11.23 14.63
CA LEU A 71 31.36 10.06 15.50
C LEU A 71 31.45 8.76 14.69
N PRO A 72 32.42 7.87 14.96
CA PRO A 72 32.41 6.53 14.41
C PRO A 72 31.19 5.77 14.98
N ILE A 73 30.12 5.71 14.18
CA ILE A 73 28.86 5.04 14.53
C ILE A 73 29.08 3.54 14.78
N LEU A 74 30.13 2.97 14.16
CA LEU A 74 30.53 1.58 14.35
C LEU A 74 31.73 1.51 15.29
N THR A 75 31.51 0.94 16.48
CA THR A 75 32.55 0.71 17.49
C THR A 75 33.50 -0.44 17.11
N ASP A 76 33.05 -1.38 16.27
CA ASP A 76 33.87 -2.44 15.70
C ASP A 76 33.50 -2.66 14.22
N SER A 77 34.52 -2.63 13.35
CA SER A 77 34.39 -2.87 11.91
C SER A 77 34.84 -4.27 11.48
N SER A 78 35.10 -5.15 12.45
CA SER A 78 35.41 -6.57 12.23
C SER A 78 34.27 -7.27 11.46
N ALA A 79 34.62 -8.30 10.68
CA ALA A 79 33.63 -9.11 9.95
C ALA A 79 32.61 -9.77 10.90
N ILE A 80 33.04 -10.06 12.15
CA ILE A 80 32.19 -10.61 13.20
C ILE A 80 31.20 -9.55 13.71
N GLY A 81 31.66 -8.31 13.96
CA GLY A 81 30.80 -7.19 14.36
C GLY A 81 29.74 -6.87 13.30
N VAL A 82 30.14 -6.84 12.02
CA VAL A 82 29.21 -6.64 10.90
C VAL A 82 28.19 -7.76 10.80
N GLY A 83 28.64 -9.02 10.91
CA GLY A 83 27.74 -10.18 10.91
C GLY A 83 26.70 -10.10 12.03
N LEU A 84 27.14 -9.71 13.23
CA LEU A 84 26.26 -9.57 14.40
C LEU A 84 25.23 -8.46 14.19
N MET A 85 25.63 -7.30 13.68
CA MET A 85 24.71 -6.20 13.34
C MET A 85 23.67 -6.60 12.27
N VAL A 86 24.09 -7.29 11.20
CA VAL A 86 23.19 -7.80 10.15
C VAL A 86 22.17 -8.77 10.75
N ILE A 87 22.62 -9.71 11.58
CA ILE A 87 21.74 -10.67 12.25
C ILE A 87 20.76 -9.96 13.18
N THR A 88 21.21 -9.00 14.00
CA THR A 88 20.33 -8.25 14.90
C THR A 88 19.27 -7.44 14.14
N MET A 89 19.62 -6.76 13.05
CA MET A 89 18.66 -6.03 12.23
C MET A 89 17.66 -6.95 11.50
N THR A 90 18.15 -8.10 11.01
CA THR A 90 17.31 -9.11 10.36
C THR A 90 16.36 -9.75 11.38
N ALA A 91 16.86 -10.10 12.57
CA ALA A 91 16.05 -10.63 13.67
C ALA A 91 14.98 -9.63 14.12
N GLY A 92 15.30 -8.34 14.24
CA GLY A 92 14.32 -7.29 14.53
C GLY A 92 13.23 -7.19 13.46
N THR A 93 13.58 -7.37 12.19
CA THR A 93 12.62 -7.42 11.08
C THR A 93 11.71 -8.65 11.18
N GLY A 94 12.26 -9.82 11.53
CA GLY A 94 11.50 -11.05 11.78
C GLY A 94 10.55 -10.93 12.96
N LEU A 95 10.98 -10.27 14.05
CA LEU A 95 10.13 -10.02 15.21
C LEU A 95 8.94 -9.12 14.85
N ILE A 96 9.16 -8.05 14.08
CA ILE A 96 8.10 -7.16 13.61
C ILE A 96 7.09 -7.90 12.72
N MET A 97 7.58 -8.76 11.80
CA MET A 97 6.71 -9.61 10.99
C MET A 97 5.84 -10.50 11.87
N TRP A 98 6.44 -11.19 12.84
CA TRP A 98 5.73 -12.07 13.76
C TRP A 98 4.66 -11.32 14.57
N MET A 99 4.98 -10.11 15.05
CA MET A 99 4.00 -9.24 15.71
C MET A 99 2.84 -8.87 14.79
N GLY A 100 3.11 -8.57 13.51
CA GLY A 100 2.06 -8.25 12.53
C GLY A 100 1.11 -9.41 12.27
N GLU A 101 1.63 -10.63 12.23
CA GLU A 101 0.82 -11.83 12.07
C GLU A 101 -0.02 -12.11 13.33
N LEU A 102 0.56 -11.96 14.52
CA LEU A 102 -0.17 -12.04 15.79
C LEU A 102 -1.33 -11.05 15.88
N ILE A 103 -1.12 -9.81 15.44
CA ILE A 103 -2.18 -8.80 15.40
C ILE A 103 -3.29 -9.22 14.42
N THR A 104 -2.93 -9.89 13.32
CA THR A 104 -3.92 -10.37 12.34
C THR A 104 -4.72 -11.55 12.88
N GLU A 105 -4.09 -12.47 13.61
CA GLU A 105 -4.74 -13.65 14.17
C GLU A 105 -5.61 -13.35 15.42
N ARG A 106 -5.12 -12.47 16.30
CA ARG A 106 -5.76 -12.21 17.60
C ARG A 106 -6.38 -10.83 17.73
N GLY A 107 -5.99 -9.90 16.87
CA GLY A 107 -6.45 -8.52 16.88
C GLY A 107 -7.58 -8.26 15.90
N VAL A 108 -7.76 -6.98 15.53
CA VAL A 108 -8.78 -6.56 14.56
C VAL A 108 -8.10 -6.04 13.31
N GLY A 109 -8.40 -6.69 12.19
CA GLY A 109 -7.95 -6.29 10.86
C GLY A 109 -6.58 -6.78 10.46
N ASN A 110 -6.02 -6.15 9.44
CA ASN A 110 -4.74 -6.56 8.88
C ASN A 110 -3.61 -5.98 9.74
N GLY A 111 -2.95 -6.85 10.51
CA GLY A 111 -1.91 -6.45 11.44
C GLY A 111 -0.71 -5.79 10.78
N MET A 112 -0.40 -6.13 9.53
CA MET A 112 0.68 -5.49 8.78
C MET A 112 0.31 -4.04 8.43
N SER A 113 -0.91 -3.81 7.94
CA SER A 113 -1.43 -2.47 7.67
C SER A 113 -1.45 -1.61 8.94
N LEU A 114 -1.83 -2.19 10.08
CA LEU A 114 -1.84 -1.50 11.38
C LEU A 114 -0.44 -1.14 11.89
N LEU A 115 0.57 -2.00 11.66
CA LEU A 115 1.95 -1.69 12.00
C LEU A 115 2.49 -0.53 11.16
N ILE A 116 2.15 -0.48 9.87
CA ILE A 116 2.52 0.64 9.00
C ILE A 116 1.81 1.91 9.47
N PHE A 117 0.50 1.84 9.71
CA PHE A 117 -0.28 2.94 10.29
C PHE A 117 0.39 3.50 11.55
N THR A 118 0.75 2.63 12.50
CA THR A 118 1.38 3.01 13.77
C THR A 118 2.75 3.63 13.55
N SER A 119 3.57 3.07 12.65
CA SER A 119 4.90 3.59 12.32
C SER A 119 4.86 4.96 11.66
N ILE A 120 3.83 5.26 10.89
CA ILE A 120 3.67 6.57 10.25
C ILE A 120 3.11 7.54 11.29
N ALA A 121 2.03 7.15 12.00
CA ALA A 121 1.39 7.94 13.04
C ALA A 121 2.36 8.38 14.15
N SER A 122 3.31 7.52 14.56
CA SER A 122 4.30 7.86 15.59
C SER A 122 5.26 8.97 15.18
N ARG A 123 5.43 9.24 13.88
CA ARG A 123 6.31 10.29 13.36
C ARG A 123 5.62 11.65 13.27
N PHE A 124 4.29 11.70 13.29
CA PHE A 124 3.53 12.95 13.17
C PHE A 124 3.84 13.96 14.30
N PRO A 125 3.85 13.57 15.59
CA PRO A 125 4.11 14.52 16.66
C PRO A 125 5.49 15.17 16.54
N ALA A 126 6.54 14.36 16.33
CA ALA A 126 7.91 14.85 16.23
C ALA A 126 8.12 15.78 15.03
N SER A 127 7.47 15.49 13.90
CA SER A 127 7.59 16.31 12.69
C SER A 127 6.79 17.62 12.77
N LEU A 128 5.64 17.64 13.45
CA LEU A 128 4.90 18.88 13.75
C LEU A 128 5.72 19.80 14.66
N ILE A 129 6.34 19.25 15.70
CA ILE A 129 7.23 20.00 16.60
C ILE A 129 8.42 20.56 15.80
N GLY A 130 9.06 19.75 14.95
CA GLY A 130 10.16 20.20 14.11
C GLY A 130 9.79 21.34 13.15
N ILE A 131 8.57 21.37 12.64
CA ILE A 131 8.07 22.49 11.80
C ILE A 131 7.88 23.76 12.65
N ALA A 132 7.34 23.61 13.87
CA ALA A 132 7.14 24.73 14.79
C ALA A 132 8.47 25.42 15.14
N GLU A 133 9.51 24.62 15.40
CA GLU A 133 10.83 25.10 15.82
C GLU A 133 11.66 25.68 14.66
N GLN A 134 11.57 25.10 13.45
CA GLN A 134 12.46 25.48 12.33
C GLN A 134 11.93 26.60 11.44
N LYS A 135 10.61 26.74 11.26
CA LYS A 135 10.04 27.71 10.30
C LYS A 135 9.25 28.83 10.97
N SER A 136 8.21 28.47 11.75
CA SER A 136 7.35 29.39 12.52
C SER A 136 6.03 28.71 12.92
N ILE A 137 5.37 29.25 13.96
CA ILE A 137 3.99 28.86 14.34
C ILE A 137 2.99 29.10 13.20
N GLU A 138 3.15 30.17 12.42
CA GLU A 138 2.25 30.51 11.31
C GLU A 138 2.30 29.46 10.20
N THR A 139 3.51 28.99 9.85
CA THR A 139 3.69 27.91 8.87
C THR A 139 3.05 26.61 9.36
N LEU A 140 3.15 26.31 10.66
CA LEU A 140 2.50 25.14 11.25
C LEU A 140 0.98 25.18 11.09
N ILE A 141 0.35 26.33 11.35
CA ILE A 141 -1.10 26.50 11.23
C ILE A 141 -1.56 26.28 9.78
N VAL A 142 -0.85 26.88 8.82
CA VAL A 142 -1.14 26.70 7.38
C VAL A 142 -0.99 25.24 6.96
N VAL A 143 0.09 24.58 7.39
CA VAL A 143 0.34 23.16 7.10
C VAL A 143 -0.75 22.27 7.69
N LEU A 144 -1.18 22.53 8.93
CA LEU A 144 -2.24 21.77 9.60
C LEU A 144 -3.57 21.94 8.87
N LEU A 145 -3.91 23.17 8.45
CA LEU A 145 -5.13 23.46 7.72
C LEU A 145 -5.15 22.74 6.36
N ILE A 146 -4.05 22.80 5.60
CA ILE A 146 -3.89 22.05 4.35
C ILE A 146 -4.02 20.55 4.62
N GLY A 147 -3.37 20.03 5.66
CA GLY A 147 -3.45 18.62 6.06
C GLY A 147 -4.89 18.17 6.32
N VAL A 148 -5.68 18.94 7.06
CA VAL A 148 -7.10 18.66 7.33
C VAL A 148 -7.92 18.66 6.04
N VAL A 149 -7.70 19.64 5.15
CA VAL A 149 -8.40 19.71 3.85
C VAL A 149 -8.07 18.50 2.99
N VAL A 150 -6.79 18.11 2.90
CA VAL A 150 -6.37 16.93 2.14
C VAL A 150 -6.96 15.66 2.73
N VAL A 151 -6.94 15.50 4.06
CA VAL A 151 -7.57 14.34 4.73
C VAL A 151 -9.08 14.28 4.44
N ALA A 152 -9.79 15.41 4.51
CA ALA A 152 -11.22 15.46 4.20
C ALA A 152 -11.52 15.08 2.75
N LEU A 153 -10.72 15.59 1.80
CA LEU A 153 -10.81 15.21 0.38
C LEU A 153 -10.54 13.72 0.18
N VAL A 154 -9.54 13.16 0.86
CA VAL A 154 -9.22 11.73 0.80
C VAL A 154 -10.38 10.89 1.31
N ILE A 155 -10.94 11.25 2.47
CA ILE A 155 -12.08 10.54 3.06
C ILE A 155 -13.29 10.56 2.10
N LEU A 156 -13.58 11.71 1.48
CA LEU A 156 -14.70 11.87 0.55
C LEU A 156 -14.56 10.90 -0.63
N VAL A 157 -13.37 10.82 -1.23
CA VAL A 157 -13.13 9.93 -2.38
C VAL A 157 -13.08 8.46 -1.97
N GLU A 158 -12.46 8.13 -0.83
CA GLU A 158 -12.40 6.74 -0.32
C GLU A 158 -13.79 6.20 0.07
N GLN A 159 -14.71 7.05 0.51
CA GLN A 159 -16.09 6.66 0.79
C GLN A 159 -17.00 6.67 -0.45
N SER A 160 -16.53 7.23 -1.56
CA SER A 160 -17.29 7.29 -2.80
C SER A 160 -17.41 5.91 -3.44
N GLN A 161 -18.65 5.52 -3.74
CA GLN A 161 -18.97 4.23 -4.36
C GLN A 161 -20.09 4.39 -5.39
N ARG A 162 -19.94 3.69 -6.51
CA ARG A 162 -21.00 3.47 -7.48
C ARG A 162 -21.81 2.24 -7.07
N ARG A 163 -23.10 2.43 -6.83
CA ARG A 163 -24.03 1.34 -6.49
C ARG A 163 -24.63 0.78 -7.78
N ILE A 164 -24.34 -0.47 -8.12
CA ILE A 164 -24.97 -1.16 -9.25
C ILE A 164 -26.16 -1.95 -8.71
N PRO A 165 -27.41 -1.63 -9.10
CA PRO A 165 -28.57 -2.36 -8.61
C PRO A 165 -28.58 -3.79 -9.16
N VAL A 166 -28.86 -4.75 -8.28
CA VAL A 166 -29.00 -6.17 -8.62
C VAL A 166 -30.33 -6.66 -8.08
N GLN A 167 -31.00 -7.47 -8.89
CA GLN A 167 -32.23 -8.14 -8.51
C GLN A 167 -31.98 -9.64 -8.47
N TYR A 168 -32.35 -10.27 -7.36
CA TYR A 168 -32.39 -11.73 -7.27
C TYR A 168 -33.75 -12.22 -7.74
N ALA A 169 -33.74 -13.31 -8.52
CA ALA A 169 -34.94 -13.94 -9.04
C ALA A 169 -35.91 -14.28 -7.90
N LYS A 170 -37.18 -13.91 -8.09
CA LYS A 170 -38.25 -14.20 -7.13
C LYS A 170 -38.56 -15.69 -7.19
N ARG A 171 -38.75 -16.33 -6.04
CA ARG A 171 -39.26 -17.71 -5.98
C ARG A 171 -40.76 -17.64 -5.74
N MET A 172 -41.55 -18.11 -6.70
CA MET A 172 -43.00 -18.18 -6.54
C MET A 172 -43.34 -19.45 -5.74
N VAL A 173 -43.90 -19.30 -4.54
CA VAL A 173 -44.40 -20.42 -3.73
C VAL A 173 -45.91 -20.25 -3.60
N GLY A 174 -46.68 -21.06 -4.31
CA GLY A 174 -48.14 -20.92 -4.40
C GLY A 174 -48.58 -19.66 -5.15
N LYS A 175 -49.57 -18.92 -4.62
CA LYS A 175 -50.08 -17.66 -5.21
C LYS A 175 -49.36 -16.40 -4.73
N ARG A 176 -48.38 -16.51 -3.82
CA ARG A 176 -47.66 -15.35 -3.27
C ARG A 176 -46.22 -15.36 -3.78
N THR A 177 -45.80 -14.24 -4.35
CA THR A 177 -44.40 -14.00 -4.68
C THR A 177 -43.63 -13.73 -3.40
N TYR A 178 -42.72 -14.63 -3.04
CA TYR A 178 -41.74 -14.41 -1.98
C TYR A 178 -40.39 -14.06 -2.60
N GLY A 179 -39.71 -13.08 -2.02
CA GLY A 179 -38.42 -12.62 -2.52
C GLY A 179 -38.50 -11.65 -3.70
N GLY A 180 -37.34 -11.09 -4.03
CA GLY A 180 -37.19 -9.93 -4.91
C GLY A 180 -36.74 -8.67 -4.18
N GLN A 181 -35.90 -8.81 -3.15
CA GLN A 181 -35.25 -7.66 -2.55
C GLN A 181 -34.25 -7.10 -3.56
N SER A 182 -34.42 -5.83 -3.93
CA SER A 182 -33.39 -5.11 -4.68
C SER A 182 -32.19 -4.91 -3.77
N THR A 183 -31.06 -5.48 -4.17
CA THR A 183 -29.77 -5.16 -3.54
C THR A 183 -28.96 -4.29 -4.49
N TYR A 184 -27.77 -3.90 -4.06
CA TYR A 184 -26.78 -3.32 -4.96
C TYR A 184 -25.39 -3.90 -4.66
N ILE A 185 -24.57 -4.00 -5.70
CA ILE A 185 -23.14 -4.26 -5.57
C ILE A 185 -22.44 -2.91 -5.47
N PRO A 186 -21.77 -2.58 -4.35
CA PRO A 186 -20.97 -1.37 -4.24
C PRO A 186 -19.63 -1.55 -4.94
N ILE A 187 -19.36 -0.73 -5.95
CA ILE A 187 -18.03 -0.60 -6.56
C ILE A 187 -17.44 0.72 -6.08
N LYS A 188 -16.36 0.67 -5.29
CA LYS A 188 -15.69 1.89 -4.80
C LYS A 188 -14.99 2.60 -5.95
N VAL A 189 -14.82 3.93 -5.82
CA VAL A 189 -14.02 4.71 -6.78
C VAL A 189 -12.55 4.28 -6.74
N ASN A 190 -12.02 4.07 -5.55
CA ASN A 190 -10.70 3.49 -5.33
C ASN A 190 -10.81 2.05 -4.79
N MET A 191 -11.00 1.08 -5.68
CA MET A 191 -10.96 -0.34 -5.28
C MET A 191 -9.55 -0.79 -4.89
N ALA A 192 -8.52 -0.11 -5.41
CA ALA A 192 -7.14 -0.49 -5.21
C ALA A 192 -6.55 -0.05 -3.85
N GLY A 193 -7.23 0.87 -3.16
CA GLY A 193 -6.74 1.46 -1.93
C GLY A 193 -5.40 2.14 -2.15
N VAL A 194 -4.44 1.88 -1.26
CA VAL A 194 -3.11 2.51 -1.29
C VAL A 194 -2.04 1.62 -1.94
N VAL A 195 -2.39 0.37 -2.25
CA VAL A 195 -1.44 -0.65 -2.71
C VAL A 195 -0.69 -0.25 -3.99
N PRO A 196 -1.34 0.30 -5.05
CA PRO A 196 -0.63 0.73 -6.26
C PRO A 196 0.44 1.80 -6.01
N VAL A 197 0.17 2.73 -5.08
CA VAL A 197 1.11 3.81 -4.76
C VAL A 197 2.34 3.25 -4.05
N ILE A 198 2.14 2.25 -3.17
CA ILE A 198 3.22 1.52 -2.52
C ILE A 198 4.04 0.75 -3.57
N PHE A 199 3.38 0.05 -4.50
CA PHE A 199 4.07 -0.66 -5.59
C PHE A 199 4.95 0.28 -6.42
N ALA A 200 4.39 1.41 -6.87
CA ALA A 200 5.13 2.42 -7.62
C ALA A 200 6.35 2.93 -6.84
N SER A 201 6.18 3.25 -5.54
CA SER A 201 7.30 3.72 -4.71
C SER A 201 8.38 2.65 -4.49
N SER A 202 7.99 1.39 -4.30
CA SER A 202 8.91 0.27 -4.12
C SER A 202 9.71 -0.05 -5.38
N LEU A 203 9.07 0.04 -6.55
CA LEU A 203 9.73 -0.16 -7.84
C LEU A 203 10.77 0.93 -8.12
N LEU A 204 10.48 2.18 -7.76
CA LEU A 204 11.45 3.28 -7.86
C LEU A 204 12.59 3.19 -6.85
N TYR A 205 12.33 2.55 -5.72
CA TYR A 205 13.35 2.33 -4.70
C TYR A 205 14.36 1.23 -5.09
N LEU A 206 13.98 0.26 -5.94
CA LEU A 206 14.89 -0.83 -6.35
C LEU A 206 16.16 -0.33 -7.08
N PRO A 207 16.08 0.53 -8.12
CA PRO A 207 17.27 1.12 -8.72
C PRO A 207 18.11 1.92 -7.72
N ALA A 208 17.47 2.61 -6.78
CA ALA A 208 18.16 3.37 -5.73
C ALA A 208 19.00 2.45 -4.82
N LEU A 209 18.46 1.29 -4.45
CA LEU A 209 19.20 0.28 -3.69
C LEU A 209 20.38 -0.27 -4.49
N ILE A 210 20.20 -0.58 -5.78
CA ILE A 210 21.29 -1.08 -6.64
C ILE A 210 22.38 -0.01 -6.83
N ALA A 211 21.98 1.24 -7.01
CA ALA A 211 22.89 2.38 -7.08
C ALA A 211 23.72 2.54 -5.80
N GLN A 212 23.16 2.24 -4.61
CA GLN A 212 23.90 2.25 -3.35
C GLN A 212 24.99 1.17 -3.25
N PHE A 213 24.89 0.07 -4.00
CA PHE A 213 25.94 -0.96 -4.04
C PHE A 213 27.14 -0.55 -4.90
N ASN A 214 26.95 0.34 -5.87
CA ASN A 214 28.02 0.71 -6.79
C ASN A 214 28.83 1.88 -6.23
N GLN A 215 30.01 1.54 -5.72
CA GLN A 215 30.89 2.43 -4.96
C GLN A 215 31.53 3.50 -5.86
N PRO A 216 31.85 4.69 -5.34
CA PRO A 216 32.81 5.58 -5.98
C PRO A 216 34.16 4.86 -6.07
N ASP A 217 34.79 4.87 -7.25
CA ASP A 217 36.16 4.34 -7.44
C ASP A 217 37.15 5.08 -6.53
N ALA A 218 38.37 4.56 -6.32
CA ALA A 218 39.40 5.12 -5.44
C ALA A 218 39.79 6.59 -5.77
N LYS A 219 39.30 7.14 -6.89
CA LYS A 219 39.43 8.55 -7.33
C LYS A 219 38.17 9.40 -7.07
N GLY A 220 37.19 8.91 -6.33
CA GLY A 220 35.92 9.59 -6.04
C GLY A 220 34.94 9.66 -7.22
N GLN A 221 35.19 8.90 -8.29
CA GLN A 221 34.34 8.88 -9.48
C GLN A 221 33.28 7.78 -9.35
N VAL A 222 32.01 8.18 -9.24
CA VAL A 222 30.85 7.29 -9.32
C VAL A 222 30.54 6.99 -10.78
N ALA A 223 30.14 5.74 -11.08
CA ALA A 223 29.80 5.36 -12.45
C ALA A 223 28.67 6.27 -13.00
N PRO A 224 28.74 6.71 -14.29
CA PRO A 224 27.79 7.68 -14.85
C PRO A 224 26.32 7.24 -14.78
N TRP A 225 26.06 5.93 -14.78
CA TRP A 225 24.71 5.40 -14.62
C TRP A 225 24.19 5.56 -13.19
N VAL A 226 25.06 5.51 -12.17
CA VAL A 226 24.70 5.68 -10.76
C VAL A 226 24.33 7.12 -10.48
N THR A 227 25.10 8.08 -11.02
CA THR A 227 24.80 9.50 -10.92
C THR A 227 23.53 9.85 -11.69
N TRP A 228 23.29 9.23 -12.85
CA TRP A 228 22.04 9.36 -13.59
C TRP A 228 20.85 8.82 -12.78
N VAL A 229 20.93 7.58 -12.27
CA VAL A 229 19.86 6.99 -11.45
C VAL A 229 19.63 7.81 -10.18
N SER A 230 20.67 8.27 -9.51
CA SER A 230 20.51 9.10 -8.31
C SER A 230 19.85 10.46 -8.66
N THR A 231 20.27 11.10 -9.75
CA THR A 231 19.75 12.42 -10.12
C THR A 231 18.30 12.36 -10.62
N TYR A 232 17.95 11.35 -11.42
CA TYR A 232 16.64 11.28 -12.08
C TYR A 232 15.62 10.36 -11.38
N LEU A 233 16.08 9.35 -10.62
CA LEU A 233 15.21 8.39 -9.92
C LEU A 233 15.21 8.49 -8.40
N THR A 234 16.13 9.23 -7.76
CA THR A 234 16.13 9.37 -6.28
C THR A 234 15.80 10.75 -5.76
N LYS A 235 16.06 11.82 -6.53
CA LYS A 235 15.64 13.18 -6.15
C LYS A 235 14.20 13.42 -6.57
N GLY A 236 13.31 13.50 -5.58
CA GLY A 236 11.89 13.79 -5.76
C GLY A 236 11.58 15.14 -6.41
N ASP A 237 12.56 16.03 -6.50
CA ASP A 237 12.43 17.37 -7.07
C ASP A 237 12.42 17.39 -8.61
N HIS A 238 12.94 16.34 -9.26
CA HIS A 238 13.06 16.34 -10.71
C HIS A 238 11.68 16.06 -11.38
N PRO A 239 11.22 16.87 -12.34
CA PRO A 239 9.92 16.66 -13.01
C PRO A 239 9.78 15.28 -13.67
N LEU A 240 10.89 14.71 -14.14
CA LEU A 240 10.94 13.34 -14.68
C LEU A 240 10.57 12.28 -13.62
N TYR A 241 11.05 12.43 -12.38
CA TYR A 241 10.69 11.52 -11.29
C TYR A 241 9.18 11.60 -11.01
N MET A 242 8.63 12.82 -10.93
CA MET A 242 7.20 13.04 -10.71
C MET A 242 6.35 12.44 -11.84
N ALA A 243 6.72 12.67 -13.09
CA ALA A 243 6.01 12.14 -14.25
C ALA A 243 6.04 10.60 -14.29
N LEU A 244 7.21 10.01 -14.05
CA LEU A 244 7.38 8.56 -14.05
C LEU A 244 6.68 7.90 -12.85
N TYR A 245 6.72 8.53 -11.67
CA TYR A 245 5.97 8.10 -10.50
C TYR A 245 4.46 8.14 -10.74
N PHE A 246 3.94 9.22 -11.31
CA PHE A 246 2.53 9.35 -11.68
C PHE A 246 2.09 8.29 -12.69
N LEU A 247 2.88 8.07 -13.74
CA LEU A 247 2.58 7.06 -14.77
C LEU A 247 2.59 5.64 -14.17
N LEU A 248 3.57 5.32 -13.32
CA LEU A 248 3.60 4.05 -12.61
C LEU A 248 2.39 3.87 -11.69
N ILE A 249 1.96 4.90 -10.97
CA ILE A 249 0.74 4.83 -10.14
C ILE A 249 -0.46 4.52 -11.03
N LEU A 250 -0.61 5.20 -12.17
CA LEU A 250 -1.72 4.98 -13.09
C LEU A 250 -1.71 3.53 -13.62
N GLY A 251 -0.56 3.06 -14.10
CA GLY A 251 -0.38 1.69 -14.59
C GLY A 251 -0.67 0.63 -13.52
N PHE A 252 -0.09 0.79 -12.33
CA PHE A 252 -0.30 -0.15 -11.21
C PHE A 252 -1.74 -0.12 -10.68
N THR A 253 -2.43 1.02 -10.74
CA THR A 253 -3.83 1.11 -10.32
C THR A 253 -4.71 0.27 -11.24
N TYR A 254 -4.54 0.40 -12.55
CA TYR A 254 -5.26 -0.43 -13.52
C TYR A 254 -4.94 -1.91 -13.37
N PHE A 255 -3.66 -2.23 -13.24
CA PHE A 255 -3.19 -3.59 -13.05
C PHE A 255 -3.80 -4.21 -11.79
N TYR A 256 -3.76 -3.51 -10.65
CA TYR A 256 -4.26 -4.02 -9.38
C TYR A 256 -5.78 -4.19 -9.36
N VAL A 257 -6.55 -3.24 -9.93
CA VAL A 257 -8.01 -3.37 -10.01
C VAL A 257 -8.41 -4.57 -10.88
N ALA A 258 -7.75 -4.77 -12.02
CA ALA A 258 -8.04 -5.90 -12.91
C ALA A 258 -7.81 -7.26 -12.24
N ILE A 259 -6.84 -7.36 -11.33
CA ILE A 259 -6.53 -8.61 -10.60
C ILE A 259 -7.51 -8.83 -9.44
N THR A 260 -7.81 -7.77 -8.69
CA THR A 260 -8.60 -7.89 -7.46
C THR A 260 -10.09 -8.03 -7.71
N PHE A 261 -10.60 -7.47 -8.80
CA PHE A 261 -12.00 -7.59 -9.18
C PHE A 261 -12.10 -8.30 -10.53
N ASN A 262 -12.30 -9.62 -10.49
CA ASN A 262 -12.57 -10.41 -11.69
C ASN A 262 -14.07 -10.32 -12.07
N PRO A 263 -14.44 -9.61 -13.17
CA PRO A 263 -15.83 -9.42 -13.55
C PRO A 263 -16.51 -10.72 -13.98
N GLU A 264 -15.74 -11.67 -14.52
CA GLU A 264 -16.24 -12.96 -14.97
C GLU A 264 -16.70 -13.78 -13.76
N GLU A 265 -15.85 -13.90 -12.74
CA GLU A 265 -16.17 -14.61 -11.50
C GLU A 265 -17.35 -13.98 -10.75
N VAL A 266 -17.41 -12.64 -10.67
CA VAL A 266 -18.55 -11.94 -10.06
C VAL A 266 -19.84 -12.21 -10.84
N SER A 267 -19.78 -12.19 -12.17
CA SER A 267 -20.94 -12.45 -13.02
C SER A 267 -21.44 -13.90 -12.94
N ASP A 268 -20.52 -14.87 -12.83
CA ASP A 268 -20.85 -16.29 -12.67
C ASP A 268 -21.43 -16.56 -11.29
N ASN A 269 -20.86 -15.98 -10.23
CA ASN A 269 -21.44 -16.03 -8.89
C ASN A 269 -22.85 -15.44 -8.89
N MET A 270 -23.07 -14.27 -9.51
CA MET A 270 -24.42 -13.70 -9.64
C MET A 270 -25.38 -14.65 -10.35
N LYS A 271 -24.95 -15.27 -11.45
CA LYS A 271 -25.74 -16.26 -12.19
C LYS A 271 -26.09 -17.47 -11.32
N GLN A 272 -25.14 -18.00 -10.55
CA GLN A 272 -25.35 -19.13 -9.64
C GLN A 272 -26.35 -18.81 -8.52
N TYR A 273 -26.31 -17.60 -7.96
CA TYR A 273 -27.26 -17.13 -6.95
C TYR A 273 -28.58 -16.60 -7.54
N GLY A 274 -28.82 -16.75 -8.84
CA GLY A 274 -30.04 -16.27 -9.51
C GLY A 274 -30.19 -14.75 -9.54
N GLY A 275 -29.09 -14.01 -9.37
CA GLY A 275 -29.00 -12.56 -9.45
C GLY A 275 -28.77 -12.09 -10.89
N PHE A 276 -29.39 -10.96 -11.26
CA PHE A 276 -29.15 -10.29 -12.52
C PHE A 276 -29.23 -8.77 -12.37
N ILE A 277 -28.57 -8.05 -13.28
CA ILE A 277 -28.65 -6.60 -13.37
C ILE A 277 -29.89 -6.26 -14.21
N PRO A 278 -30.83 -5.42 -13.73
CA PRO A 278 -32.00 -5.05 -14.51
C PRO A 278 -31.60 -4.49 -15.88
N GLY A 279 -32.16 -5.06 -16.96
CA GLY A 279 -31.86 -4.66 -18.33
C GLY A 279 -30.69 -5.39 -19.00
N ILE A 280 -29.95 -6.25 -18.28
CA ILE A 280 -28.81 -6.99 -18.82
C ILE A 280 -29.02 -8.49 -18.57
N ARG A 281 -28.82 -9.32 -19.61
CA ARG A 281 -28.96 -10.77 -19.51
C ARG A 281 -27.78 -11.34 -18.70
N ALA A 282 -28.06 -12.26 -17.78
CA ALA A 282 -27.04 -12.91 -16.96
C ALA A 282 -26.03 -13.73 -17.82
N GLY A 283 -24.75 -13.70 -17.45
CA GLY A 283 -23.64 -14.31 -18.18
C GLY A 283 -22.73 -13.24 -18.80
N ARG A 284 -22.19 -13.53 -20.00
CA ARG A 284 -21.24 -12.64 -20.70
C ARG A 284 -21.65 -11.16 -20.79
N PRO A 285 -22.91 -10.79 -21.10
CA PRO A 285 -23.29 -9.37 -21.14
C PRO A 285 -23.17 -8.66 -19.78
N THR A 286 -23.35 -9.39 -18.67
CA THR A 286 -23.09 -8.86 -17.32
C THR A 286 -21.60 -8.63 -17.11
N THR A 287 -20.74 -9.56 -17.55
CA THR A 287 -19.28 -9.44 -17.49
C THR A 287 -18.80 -8.19 -18.22
N GLU A 288 -19.20 -8.01 -19.47
CA GLU A 288 -18.84 -6.85 -20.31
C GLU A 288 -19.32 -5.53 -19.69
N PHE A 289 -20.51 -5.52 -19.09
CA PHE A 289 -21.01 -4.34 -18.38
C PHE A 289 -20.18 -4.01 -17.14
N LEU A 290 -19.83 -5.01 -16.33
CA LEU A 290 -18.99 -4.82 -15.15
C LEU A 290 -17.59 -4.33 -15.56
N GLU A 291 -16.98 -4.89 -16.60
CA GLU A 291 -15.71 -4.40 -17.16
C GLU A 291 -15.78 -2.95 -17.64
N TYR A 292 -16.84 -2.60 -18.37
CA TYR A 292 -17.09 -1.22 -18.82
C TYR A 292 -17.22 -0.26 -17.63
N VAL A 293 -17.91 -0.68 -16.58
CA VAL A 293 -18.08 0.13 -15.37
C VAL A 293 -16.75 0.30 -14.63
N LEU A 294 -15.99 -0.78 -14.43
CA LEU A 294 -14.72 -0.77 -13.71
C LEU A 294 -13.68 0.09 -14.42
N SER A 295 -13.51 -0.07 -15.72
CA SER A 295 -12.53 0.70 -16.49
C SER A 295 -12.78 2.22 -16.40
N ARG A 296 -14.05 2.63 -16.41
CA ARG A 296 -14.46 4.05 -16.29
C ARG A 296 -14.37 4.61 -14.89
N ILE A 297 -14.58 3.81 -13.86
CA ILE A 297 -14.41 4.24 -12.47
C ILE A 297 -12.93 4.32 -12.10
N THR A 298 -12.14 3.36 -12.60
CA THR A 298 -10.70 3.27 -12.30
C THR A 298 -9.94 4.46 -12.88
N PHE A 299 -10.38 5.02 -14.02
CA PHE A 299 -9.71 6.17 -14.63
C PHE A 299 -9.64 7.41 -13.71
N PRO A 300 -10.77 7.97 -13.20
CA PRO A 300 -10.73 9.02 -12.19
C PRO A 300 -10.00 8.63 -10.91
N GLY A 301 -10.18 7.38 -10.45
CA GLY A 301 -9.53 6.87 -9.23
C GLY A 301 -8.01 6.86 -9.33
N ALA A 302 -7.45 6.43 -10.46
CA ALA A 302 -6.02 6.39 -10.74
C ALA A 302 -5.42 7.81 -10.83
N ILE A 303 -6.13 8.73 -11.48
CA ILE A 303 -5.70 10.14 -11.54
C ILE A 303 -5.70 10.76 -10.14
N TYR A 304 -6.76 10.55 -9.37
CA TYR A 304 -6.85 11.02 -7.99
C TYR A 304 -5.69 10.49 -7.12
N LEU A 305 -5.41 9.19 -7.18
CA LEU A 305 -4.30 8.57 -6.46
C LEU A 305 -2.96 9.15 -6.87
N GLY A 306 -2.74 9.31 -8.17
CA GLY A 306 -1.52 9.92 -8.71
C GLY A 306 -1.34 11.37 -8.26
N LEU A 307 -2.39 12.18 -8.32
CA LEU A 307 -2.34 13.58 -7.89
C LEU A 307 -2.01 13.71 -6.40
N ILE A 308 -2.66 12.92 -5.54
CA ILE A 308 -2.37 12.97 -4.09
C ILE A 308 -0.96 12.55 -3.77
N ALA A 309 -0.44 11.53 -4.46
CA ALA A 309 0.94 11.11 -4.28
C ALA A 309 1.95 12.19 -4.72
N LEU A 310 1.57 13.07 -5.66
CA LEU A 310 2.39 14.20 -6.13
C LEU A 310 2.32 15.45 -5.25
N ILE A 311 1.21 15.71 -4.56
CA ILE A 311 1.05 16.87 -3.65
C ILE A 311 2.29 17.12 -2.77
N PRO A 312 2.82 16.13 -2.02
CA PRO A 312 4.00 16.36 -1.19
C PRO A 312 5.24 16.71 -2.00
N LEU A 313 5.47 16.05 -3.14
CA LEU A 313 6.64 16.25 -4.00
C LEU A 313 6.68 17.67 -4.56
N VAL A 314 5.53 18.21 -4.94
CA VAL A 314 5.41 19.60 -5.40
C VAL A 314 5.52 20.60 -4.24
N ALA A 315 4.96 20.27 -3.07
CA ALA A 315 5.10 21.10 -1.89
C ALA A 315 6.58 21.20 -1.43
N PHE A 316 7.34 20.11 -1.54
CA PHE A 316 8.77 20.08 -1.24
C PHE A 316 9.57 21.01 -2.15
N SER A 317 9.34 20.96 -3.46
CA SER A 317 10.09 21.77 -4.42
C SER A 317 9.78 23.27 -4.33
N LEU A 318 8.54 23.64 -3.96
CA LEU A 318 8.13 25.04 -3.84
C LEU A 318 8.45 25.67 -2.48
N ILE A 319 8.35 24.91 -1.38
CA ILE A 319 8.44 25.44 -0.02
C ILE A 319 9.84 25.22 0.60
N GLY A 320 10.72 24.44 -0.06
CA GLY A 320 12.03 24.09 0.49
C GLY A 320 11.93 23.41 1.86
N ALA A 321 10.82 22.71 2.11
CA ALA A 321 10.62 21.97 3.35
C ALA A 321 11.48 20.72 3.29
N ASN A 322 12.24 20.47 4.36
CA ASN A 322 13.11 19.31 4.50
C ASN A 322 12.32 18.00 4.30
N GLN A 323 12.98 16.92 3.88
CA GLN A 323 12.35 15.62 3.49
C GLN A 323 11.47 14.95 4.58
N ASN A 324 11.38 15.53 5.77
CA ASN A 324 10.63 15.05 6.93
C ASN A 324 9.22 15.66 7.05
N PHE A 325 8.56 16.01 5.94
CA PHE A 325 7.19 16.50 6.02
C PHE A 325 6.24 15.34 6.41
N PRO A 326 5.48 15.46 7.52
CA PRO A 326 4.63 14.37 8.02
C PRO A 326 3.52 13.98 7.05
N PHE A 327 3.06 14.95 6.26
CA PHE A 327 1.92 14.82 5.37
C PHE A 327 2.34 14.35 3.97
N GLY A 328 3.20 13.33 3.91
CA GLY A 328 3.43 12.61 2.66
C GLY A 328 2.10 12.08 2.11
N GLY A 329 1.80 12.33 0.84
CA GLY A 329 0.57 11.88 0.18
C GLY A 329 0.32 10.38 0.37
N THR A 330 1.37 9.55 0.32
CA THR A 330 1.32 8.13 0.67
C THR A 330 0.96 7.89 2.13
N SER A 331 1.62 8.60 3.05
CA SER A 331 1.40 8.51 4.50
C SER A 331 -0.04 8.84 4.89
N ILE A 332 -0.63 9.88 4.29
CA ILE A 332 -2.03 10.26 4.52
C ILE A 332 -2.98 9.19 3.99
N LEU A 333 -2.75 8.71 2.76
CA LEU A 333 -3.56 7.65 2.17
C LEU A 333 -3.56 6.39 3.04
N ILE A 334 -2.39 5.97 3.53
CA ILE A 334 -2.27 4.81 4.41
C ILE A 334 -3.04 5.05 5.72
N ILE A 335 -2.86 6.21 6.34
CA ILE A 335 -3.51 6.53 7.62
C ILE A 335 -5.03 6.51 7.49
N VAL A 336 -5.57 7.19 6.48
CA VAL A 336 -7.01 7.25 6.27
C VAL A 336 -7.57 5.90 5.85
N GLY A 337 -6.91 5.22 4.90
CA GLY A 337 -7.36 3.93 4.39
C GLY A 337 -7.43 2.86 5.48
N VAL A 338 -6.31 2.66 6.19
CA VAL A 338 -6.23 1.66 7.27
C VAL A 338 -7.13 2.05 8.44
N GLY A 339 -7.14 3.33 8.83
CA GLY A 339 -7.99 3.81 9.92
C GLY A 339 -9.48 3.57 9.65
N LEU A 340 -9.96 3.89 8.45
CA LEU A 340 -11.35 3.64 8.06
C LEU A 340 -11.67 2.14 7.96
N GLU A 341 -10.75 1.32 7.47
CA GLU A 341 -10.94 -0.12 7.36
C GLU A 341 -11.04 -0.78 8.74
N THR A 342 -10.14 -0.44 9.65
CA THR A 342 -10.16 -0.94 11.03
C THR A 342 -11.47 -0.56 11.73
N VAL A 343 -11.92 0.69 11.62
CA VAL A 343 -13.20 1.12 12.20
C VAL A 343 -14.38 0.34 11.59
N LYS A 344 -14.39 0.13 10.28
CA LYS A 344 -15.44 -0.66 9.61
C LYS A 344 -15.48 -2.10 10.09
N GLN A 345 -14.32 -2.74 10.29
CA GLN A 345 -14.25 -4.12 10.76
C GLN A 345 -14.68 -4.24 12.23
N ILE A 346 -14.28 -3.29 13.09
CA ILE A 346 -14.76 -3.21 14.47
C ILE A 346 -16.29 -3.09 14.47
N ASN A 347 -16.85 -2.18 13.68
CA ASN A 347 -18.31 -1.99 13.58
C ASN A 347 -19.02 -3.26 13.07
N ALA A 348 -18.44 -3.96 12.09
CA ALA A 348 -19.01 -5.20 11.58
C ALA A 348 -19.05 -6.31 12.64
N GLN A 349 -17.98 -6.48 13.43
CA GLN A 349 -17.95 -7.44 14.54
C GLN A 349 -18.94 -7.04 15.65
N MET A 350 -19.02 -5.75 15.98
CA MET A 350 -19.99 -5.23 16.95
C MET A 350 -21.43 -5.44 16.50
N GLN A 351 -21.72 -5.24 15.21
CA GLN A 351 -23.06 -5.46 14.64
C GLN A 351 -23.44 -6.94 14.65
N GLN A 352 -22.50 -7.85 14.39
CA GLN A 352 -22.74 -9.29 14.56
C GLN A 352 -23.03 -9.67 16.02
N ARG A 353 -22.34 -9.04 16.97
CA ARG A 353 -22.57 -9.28 18.41
C ARG A 353 -23.90 -8.71 18.90
N ASN A 354 -24.31 -7.56 18.35
CA ASN A 354 -25.58 -6.88 18.65
C ASN A 354 -26.76 -7.41 17.80
N TYR A 355 -26.57 -8.46 17.00
CA TYR A 355 -27.68 -9.21 16.41
C TYR A 355 -28.38 -9.99 17.53
N GLU A 356 -29.16 -9.27 18.35
CA GLU A 356 -30.11 -9.89 19.26
C GLU A 356 -31.10 -10.69 18.42
N GLY A 357 -31.32 -11.93 18.86
CA GLY A 357 -32.09 -12.92 18.14
C GLY A 357 -33.50 -12.42 17.85
N LEU A 358 -33.82 -12.31 16.56
CA LEU A 358 -35.19 -12.36 16.04
C LEU A 358 -35.91 -13.70 16.35
N LEU A 359 -35.24 -14.62 17.05
CA LEU A 359 -35.74 -15.90 17.54
C LEU A 359 -35.45 -16.09 19.03
N LYS A 360 -35.78 -15.11 19.87
CA LYS A 360 -36.04 -15.36 21.29
C LYS A 360 -37.44 -14.89 21.65
#